data_AF-G0L325-F1
#
_entry.id   AF-G0L325-F1
#
_cell.length_a   1.000
_cell.length_b   1.000
_cell.length_c   1.000
_cell.angle_alpha   90.00
_cell.angle_beta   90.00
_cell.angle_gamma   90.00
#
_symmetry.space_group_name_H-M   'P 1'
#
loop_
_entity.id
_entity.type
_entity.pdbx_description
1 polymer ?
#
loop_
_entity_poly.entity_id
_entity_poly.type
_entity_poly.pdbx_seq_one_letter_code
_entity_poly.pdbx_strand_id
1 'polypeptide(L)'
;MNIATFEANCTQPTCGHKFDAPLLSDFSYGEYIYSSNDGMEIKYFCGLKSEAWKLIGEIISEADEKDKTLKIGPTIQRLIGLVADRKNPDSYFTQDIYCPKCRSKVFTIDSDKKNRN
;
A
#
# COMPACT_ATOMS: atom_id res chain seq x y z
N MET A 1 11.69 -1.36 -12.06
CA MET A 1 11.25 -0.99 -10.71
C MET A 1 12.10 0.16 -10.23
N ASN A 2 11.59 1.39 -10.34
CA ASN A 2 12.20 2.54 -9.68
C ASN A 2 11.32 2.94 -8.49
N ILE A 3 11.58 2.32 -7.33
CA ILE A 3 11.05 2.82 -6.06
C ILE A 3 11.84 4.08 -5.72
N ALA A 4 11.15 5.19 -5.53
CA ALA A 4 11.76 6.43 -5.04
C ALA A 4 11.14 6.82 -3.70
N THR A 5 11.94 7.46 -2.86
CA THR A 5 11.49 8.00 -1.59
C THR A 5 11.15 9.48 -1.73
N PHE A 6 10.02 9.89 -1.16
CA PHE A 6 9.55 11.27 -1.14
C PHE A 6 9.33 11.70 0.32
N GLU A 7 9.59 12.97 0.61
CA GLU A 7 9.25 13.53 1.94
C GLU A 7 7.73 13.51 2.12
N ALA A 8 7.24 12.73 3.08
CA ALA A 8 5.87 12.75 3.54
C ALA A 8 5.77 13.56 4.83
N ASN A 9 4.67 14.31 4.95
CA ASN A 9 4.41 15.15 6.12
C ASN A 9 3.10 14.70 6.76
N CYS A 10 3.14 14.30 8.03
CA CYS A 10 1.94 13.92 8.76
C CYS A 10 1.01 15.13 8.94
N THR A 11 -0.24 15.02 8.46
CA THR A 11 -1.26 16.08 8.51
C THR A 11 -1.91 16.26 9.87
N GLN A 12 -1.64 15.37 10.83
CA GLN A 12 -2.20 15.50 12.17
C GLN A 12 -1.62 16.74 12.86
N PRO A 13 -2.45 17.68 13.35
CA PRO A 13 -2.00 18.94 13.94
C PRO A 13 -1.00 18.76 15.09
N THR A 14 -1.15 17.67 15.85
CA THR A 14 -0.33 17.35 17.01
C THR A 14 0.94 16.56 16.68
N CYS A 15 1.10 16.08 15.44
CA CYS A 15 2.21 15.23 15.05
C CYS A 15 3.25 15.98 14.20
N GLY A 16 2.84 16.51 13.05
CA GLY A 16 3.70 17.22 12.10
C GLY A 16 4.96 16.48 11.64
N HIS A 17 5.05 15.16 11.90
CA HIS A 17 6.28 14.41 11.66
C HIS A 17 6.56 14.27 10.17
N LYS A 18 7.82 14.50 9.80
CA LYS A 18 8.34 14.29 8.46
C LYS A 18 9.08 12.96 8.38
N PHE A 19 8.83 12.20 7.33
CA PHE A 19 9.45 10.91 7.11
C PHE A 19 9.52 10.60 5.62
N ASP A 20 10.42 9.69 5.24
CA ASP A 20 10.53 9.24 3.85
C ASP A 20 9.46 8.19 3.55
N ALA A 21 8.60 8.47 2.58
CA ALA A 21 7.60 7.53 2.07
C ALA A 21 8.05 6.97 0.71
N PRO A 22 8.18 5.64 0.58
CA PRO A 22 8.49 5.03 -0.72
C PRO A 22 7.26 5.04 -1.62
N LEU A 23 7.44 5.48 -2.86
CA LEU A 23 6.43 5.50 -3.91
C LEU A 23 7.00 4.89 -5.20
N LEU A 24 6.09 4.38 -6.03
CA LEU A 24 6.42 3.93 -7.37
C LEU A 24 6.61 5.16 -8.25
N SER A 25 7.84 5.41 -8.70
CA SER A 25 8.18 6.65 -9.41
C SER A 25 7.83 6.64 -10.90
N ASP A 26 7.46 5.48 -11.44
CA ASP A 26 7.20 5.25 -12.85
C ASP A 26 5.73 4.90 -13.14
N PHE A 27 4.84 4.95 -12.13
CA PHE A 27 3.46 4.48 -12.23
C PHE A 27 3.35 3.08 -12.88
N SER A 28 4.32 2.20 -12.60
CA SER A 28 4.36 0.85 -13.16
C SER A 28 3.05 0.12 -12.95
N TYR A 29 2.40 -0.22 -14.07
CA TYR A 29 1.13 -0.93 -14.06
C TYR A 29 1.30 -2.32 -13.42
N GLY A 30 0.50 -2.60 -12.40
CA GLY A 30 0.54 -3.88 -11.68
C GLY A 30 1.64 -4.00 -10.62
N GLU A 31 2.38 -2.93 -10.31
CA GLU A 31 3.25 -2.85 -9.15
C GLU A 31 2.58 -2.05 -8.04
N TYR A 32 2.77 -2.46 -6.79
CA TYR A 32 2.10 -1.85 -5.64
C TYR A 32 3.02 -1.80 -4.42
N ILE A 33 2.94 -0.72 -3.68
CA ILE A 33 3.58 -0.57 -2.37
C ILE A 33 2.49 -0.65 -1.31
N TYR A 34 2.78 -1.41 -0.26
CA TYR A 34 1.93 -1.57 0.89
C TYR A 34 2.66 -1.14 2.16
N SER A 35 1.99 -0.39 3.01
CA SER A 35 2.48 -0.03 4.33
C SER A 35 1.72 -0.78 5.40
N SER A 36 2.40 -1.16 6.48
CA SER A 36 1.72 -1.65 7.68
C SER A 36 0.90 -0.51 8.30
N ASN A 37 -0.19 -0.88 8.97
CA ASN A 37 -1.08 0.04 9.69
C ASN A 37 -0.41 0.83 10.84
N ASP A 38 0.80 0.43 11.28
CA ASP A 38 1.63 1.18 12.22
C ASP A 38 2.68 2.09 11.53
N GLY A 39 2.80 2.03 10.21
CA GLY A 39 3.74 2.82 9.40
C GLY A 39 5.20 2.37 9.49
N MET A 40 5.49 1.22 10.12
CA MET A 40 6.86 0.77 10.39
C MET A 40 7.43 -0.17 9.33
N GLU A 41 6.57 -0.86 8.58
CA GLU A 41 6.97 -1.81 7.55
C GLU A 41 6.40 -1.42 6.20
N ILE A 42 7.21 -1.63 5.16
CA ILE A 42 6.82 -1.46 3.77
C ILE A 42 7.05 -2.79 3.04
N LYS A 43 6.09 -3.17 2.21
CA LYS A 43 6.15 -4.34 1.32
C LYS A 43 5.90 -3.89 -0.11
N TYR A 44 6.62 -4.49 -1.03
CA TYR A 44 6.39 -4.33 -2.46
C TYR A 44 5.70 -5.59 -2.99
N PHE A 45 4.77 -5.40 -3.92
CA PHE A 45 4.03 -6.47 -4.56
C PHE A 45 3.91 -6.23 -6.07
N CYS A 46 4.36 -7.21 -6.86
CA CYS A 46 4.21 -7.22 -8.32
C CYS A 46 3.07 -8.15 -8.72
N GLY A 47 1.89 -7.60 -9.00
CA GLY A 47 0.71 -8.37 -9.38
C GLY A 47 0.89 -9.15 -10.69
N LEU A 48 1.61 -8.59 -11.66
CA LEU A 48 1.85 -9.24 -12.95
C LEU A 48 2.65 -10.54 -12.87
N LYS A 49 3.45 -10.70 -11.82
CA LYS A 49 4.31 -11.88 -11.60
C LYS A 49 3.86 -12.75 -10.43
N SER A 50 2.73 -12.41 -9.81
CA SER A 50 2.29 -13.05 -8.57
C SER A 50 1.18 -14.06 -8.83
N GLU A 51 1.43 -15.32 -8.49
CA GLU A 51 0.39 -16.36 -8.48
C GLU A 51 -0.74 -16.03 -7.51
N ALA A 52 -0.44 -15.36 -6.39
CA ALA A 52 -1.44 -14.92 -5.43
C ALA A 52 -2.42 -13.92 -6.05
N TRP A 53 -1.96 -13.03 -6.95
CA TRP A 53 -2.86 -12.13 -7.67
C TRP A 53 -3.85 -12.91 -8.51
N LYS A 54 -3.37 -13.89 -9.28
CA LYS A 54 -4.20 -14.71 -10.16
C LYS A 54 -5.26 -15.47 -9.35
N LEU A 55 -4.84 -16.14 -8.28
CA LEU A 55 -5.73 -16.94 -7.44
C LEU A 55 -6.80 -16.09 -6.73
N ILE A 56 -6.41 -14.95 -6.15
CA ILE A 56 -7.38 -14.03 -5.53
C ILE A 56 -8.32 -13.44 -6.59
N GLY A 57 -7.79 -13.14 -7.78
CA GLY A 57 -8.57 -12.64 -8.90
C GLY A 57 -9.67 -13.59 -9.33
N GLU A 58 -9.37 -14.88 -9.48
CA GLU A 58 -10.33 -15.93 -9.82
C GLU A 58 -11.45 -16.02 -8.77
N ILE A 59 -11.10 -16.08 -7.48
CA ILE A 59 -12.06 -16.14 -6.37
C ILE A 59 -12.99 -14.91 -6.37
N ILE A 60 -12.44 -13.72 -6.60
CA ILE A 60 -13.24 -12.48 -6.60
C ILE A 60 -14.09 -12.36 -7.87
N SER A 61 -13.63 -12.83 -9.02
CA SER A 61 -14.45 -12.90 -10.23
C SER A 61 -15.66 -13.81 -10.04
N GLU A 62 -15.50 -14.98 -9.43
CA GLU A 62 -16.62 -15.86 -9.07
C GLU A 62 -17.59 -15.21 -8.08
N ALA A 63 -17.08 -14.40 -7.14
CA ALA A 63 -17.92 -13.65 -6.20
C ALA A 63 -18.68 -12.51 -6.89
N ASP A 64 -18.05 -11.79 -7.83
CA ASP A 64 -18.66 -10.72 -8.62
C ASP A 64 -19.80 -11.22 -9.52
N GLU A 65 -19.71 -12.46 -10.02
CA GLU A 65 -20.84 -13.10 -10.73
C GLU A 65 -22.09 -13.21 -9.86
N LYS A 66 -21.93 -13.35 -8.54
CA LYS A 66 -23.03 -13.45 -7.58
C LYS A 66 -23.47 -12.08 -7.04
N ASP A 67 -22.55 -11.13 -6.97
CA ASP A 67 -22.80 -9.76 -6.53
C ASP A 67 -22.01 -8.74 -7.37
N LYS A 68 -22.70 -8.13 -8.34
CA LYS A 68 -22.13 -7.15 -9.27
C LYS A 68 -21.80 -5.79 -8.65
N THR A 69 -22.00 -5.61 -7.35
CA THR A 69 -21.60 -4.38 -6.64
C THR A 69 -20.13 -4.42 -6.18
N LEU A 70 -19.48 -5.59 -6.30
CA LEU A 70 -18.08 -5.79 -5.92
C LEU A 70 -17.12 -4.99 -6.82
N LYS A 71 -16.31 -4.15 -6.19
CA LYS A 71 -15.19 -3.49 -6.87
C LYS A 71 -13.98 -4.42 -6.89
N ILE A 72 -13.89 -5.26 -7.91
CA ILE A 72 -12.88 -6.34 -8.05
C ILE A 72 -11.46 -5.87 -7.68
N GLY A 73 -10.93 -4.86 -8.36
CA GLY A 73 -9.55 -4.38 -8.16
C GLY A 73 -9.25 -3.96 -6.71
N PRO A 74 -10.00 -3.01 -6.12
CA PRO A 74 -9.86 -2.64 -4.71
C PRO A 74 -9.99 -3.82 -3.74
N THR A 75 -10.88 -4.78 -4.00
CA THR A 75 -11.04 -5.97 -3.16
C THR A 75 -9.82 -6.87 -3.21
N ILE A 76 -9.24 -7.11 -4.39
CA ILE A 76 -8.00 -7.89 -4.56
C ILE A 76 -6.86 -7.22 -3.76
N GLN A 77 -6.67 -5.90 -3.90
CA GLN A 77 -5.62 -5.18 -3.18
C GLN A 77 -5.79 -5.31 -1.66
N ARG A 78 -7.02 -5.18 -1.16
CA ARG A 78 -7.31 -5.34 0.26
C ARG A 78 -6.96 -6.75 0.75
N LEU A 79 -7.31 -7.78 -0.01
CA LEU A 79 -7.01 -9.18 0.35
C LEU A 79 -5.51 -9.45 0.38
N ILE A 80 -4.76 -8.98 -0.62
CA ILE A 80 -3.30 -9.09 -0.65
C ILE A 80 -2.68 -8.49 0.61
N GLY A 81 -3.14 -7.31 1.01
CA GLY A 81 -2.67 -6.66 2.22
C GLY A 81 -2.97 -7.44 3.52
N LEU A 82 -4.09 -8.17 3.57
CA LEU A 82 -4.48 -9.01 4.71
C LEU A 82 -3.68 -10.32 4.78
N VAL A 83 -3.35 -10.92 3.64
CA VAL A 83 -2.62 -12.20 3.56
C VAL A 83 -1.11 -12.01 3.37
N ALA A 84 -0.64 -10.77 3.32
CA ALA A 84 0.78 -10.47 3.26
C ALA A 84 1.52 -11.13 4.43
N ASP A 85 2.77 -11.50 4.19
CA ASP A 85 3.63 -12.03 5.25
C ASP A 85 3.92 -10.94 6.30
N ARG A 86 3.58 -11.26 7.55
CA ARG A 86 3.52 -10.34 8.68
C ARG A 86 4.44 -10.81 9.79
N LYS A 87 5.30 -9.91 10.27
CA LYS A 87 6.09 -10.17 11.49
C LYS A 87 5.23 -10.13 12.75
N ASN A 88 4.23 -9.25 12.78
CA ASN A 88 3.27 -9.11 13.86
C ASN A 88 1.86 -9.51 13.36
N PRO A 89 1.19 -10.49 13.99
CA PRO A 89 -0.15 -10.93 13.58
C PRO A 89 -1.23 -9.83 13.71
N ASP A 90 -1.03 -8.83 14.58
CA ASP A 90 -1.96 -7.71 14.77
C ASP A 90 -1.82 -6.62 13.70
N SER A 91 -0.73 -6.65 12.94
CA SER A 91 -0.52 -5.73 11.83
C SER A 91 -1.27 -6.20 10.59
N TYR A 92 -1.63 -5.27 9.71
CA TYR A 92 -2.06 -5.58 8.36
C TYR A 92 -1.49 -4.54 7.40
N PHE A 93 -1.33 -4.94 6.15
CA PHE A 93 -0.76 -4.10 5.11
C PHE A 93 -1.88 -3.48 4.26
N THR A 94 -1.75 -2.22 3.88
CA THR A 94 -2.65 -1.57 2.91
C THR A 94 -1.84 -0.66 1.99
N GLN A 95 -2.44 -0.17 0.92
CA GLN A 95 -1.79 0.80 0.04
C GLN A 95 -1.76 2.22 0.62
N ASP A 96 -2.34 2.42 1.79
CA ASP A 96 -2.30 3.70 2.48
C ASP A 96 -0.92 3.91 3.11
N ILE A 97 -0.57 5.18 3.33
CA ILE A 97 0.66 5.56 4.03
C ILE A 97 0.28 5.98 5.44
N TYR A 98 0.97 5.39 6.43
CA TYR A 98 0.76 5.68 7.84
C TYR A 98 2.00 6.38 8.41
N CYS A 99 1.77 7.36 9.28
CA CYS A 99 2.86 8.04 9.97
C CYS A 99 3.50 7.11 11.02
N PRO A 100 4.82 6.88 11.01
CA PRO A 100 5.47 5.99 11.97
C PRO A 100 5.43 6.54 13.41
N LYS A 101 5.24 7.86 13.58
CA LYS A 101 5.20 8.50 14.91
C LYS A 101 3.83 8.39 15.58
N CYS A 102 2.75 8.72 14.87
CA CYS A 102 1.39 8.78 15.46
C CYS A 102 0.41 7.77 14.87
N ARG A 103 0.86 6.93 13.91
CA ARG A 103 0.09 5.86 13.25
C ARG A 103 -1.16 6.33 12.50
N SER A 104 -1.29 7.63 12.29
CA SER A 104 -2.39 8.20 11.53
C SER A 104 -2.12 8.09 10.04
N LYS A 105 -3.19 7.85 9.26
CA LYS A 105 -3.14 7.86 7.79
C LYS A 105 -2.75 9.26 7.28
N VAL A 106 -1.81 9.31 6.35
CA VAL A 106 -1.22 10.55 5.81
C VAL A 106 -1.72 10.81 4.39
N PHE A 107 -1.88 12.10 4.03
CA PHE A 107 -2.37 12.54 2.72
C PHE A 107 -1.46 13.55 2.00
N THR A 108 -0.40 14.06 2.63
CA THR A 108 0.51 15.03 2.00
C THR A 108 1.88 14.41 1.71
N ILE A 109 2.23 14.41 0.44
CA ILE A 109 3.51 13.98 -0.10
C ILE A 109 4.08 15.18 -0.85
N ASP A 110 5.31 15.55 -0.56
CA ASP A 110 6.02 16.59 -1.27
C ASP A 110 6.69 15.98 -2.51
N SER A 111 6.04 16.12 -3.68
CA SER A 111 6.51 15.54 -4.94
C SER A 111 7.78 16.20 -5.49
N ASP A 112 8.09 17.43 -5.05
CA ASP A 112 9.26 18.18 -5.48
C ASP A 112 10.51 17.79 -4.69
N LYS A 113 10.32 17.21 -3.50
CA LYS A 113 11.39 16.64 -2.67
C LYS A 113 11.55 15.14 -2.87
N LYS A 114 11.90 14.76 -4.11
CA LYS A 114 12.35 13.40 -4.41
C LYS A 114 13.75 13.19 -3.79
N ASN A 115 13.83 12.38 -2.74
CA ASN A 115 15.12 11.93 -2.21
C ASN A 115 15.68 10.86 -3.14
N ARG A 116 16.80 11.18 -3.81
CA ARG A 116 17.58 10.22 -4.60
C ARG A 116 18.53 9.52 -3.63
N ASN A 117 18.17 8.30 -3.22
CA ASN A 117 19.16 7.36 -2.71
C ASN A 117 19.93 6.74 -3.89
#